data_AF-A0A914ZAM8-F1
#
_entry.id   AF-A0A914ZAM8-F1
#
_cell.length_a   1.000
_cell.length_b   1.000
_cell.length_c   1.000
_cell.angle_alpha   90.00
_cell.angle_beta   90.00
_cell.angle_gamma   90.00
#
_symmetry.space_group_name_H-M   'P 1'
#
loop_
_entity.id
_entity.type
_entity.pdbx_description
1 polymer ?
#
loop_
_entity_poly.entity_id
_entity_poly.type
_entity_poly.pdbx_seq_one_letter_code
_entity_poly.pdbx_strand_id
1 'polypeptide(L)'
;MLYLKKQLLFLVFPDVFELCTPELKERLAPNRAAFKEYEDKAVEILRQSQLDEGKPESIKYAPFNFDDDPGSNNSGFYELQGMVTYKSVQVIRGIMLVGFVISMKWSSFYAH
;
A
#
# COMPACT_ATOMS: atom_id res chain seq x y z
N MET A 1 -34.91 1.56 9.67
CA MET A 1 -33.90 1.39 8.61
C MET A 1 -32.67 2.21 8.98
N LEU A 2 -31.70 1.60 9.67
CA LEU A 2 -30.49 2.30 10.10
C LEU A 2 -29.53 2.43 8.91
N TYR A 3 -29.36 3.64 8.40
CA TYR A 3 -28.28 3.96 7.48
C TYR A 3 -26.99 4.09 8.30
N LEU A 4 -26.08 3.12 8.18
CA LEU A 4 -24.78 3.15 8.82
C LEU A 4 -23.87 4.14 8.08
N LYS A 5 -24.00 5.44 8.36
CA LYS A 5 -23.03 6.47 7.91
C LYS A 5 -21.88 6.56 8.91
N LYS A 6 -21.06 5.51 8.97
CA LYS A 6 -19.77 5.57 9.68
C LYS A 6 -18.70 5.98 8.67
N GLN A 7 -17.98 7.06 8.96
CA GLN A 7 -16.77 7.39 8.21
C GLN A 7 -15.67 6.42 8.61
N LEU A 8 -15.00 5.86 7.61
CA LEU A 8 -13.84 5.00 7.76
C LEU A 8 -12.69 5.64 6.99
N LEU A 9 -11.54 5.75 7.63
CA LEU A 9 -10.31 6.20 7.00
C LEU A 9 -9.48 4.97 6.67
N PHE A 10 -8.99 4.91 5.43
CA PHE A 10 -8.10 3.85 4.97
C PHE A 10 -6.68 4.42 4.90
N LEU A 11 -5.72 3.63 5.34
CA LEU A 11 -4.30 3.98 5.22
C LEU A 11 -3.84 3.71 3.78
N VAL A 12 -3.02 4.60 3.22
CA VAL A 12 -2.37 4.36 1.92
C VAL A 12 -1.30 3.28 2.04
N PHE A 13 -0.60 3.23 3.18
CA PHE A 13 0.40 2.23 3.50
C PHE A 13 -0.04 1.44 4.75
N PRO A 14 -0.97 0.48 4.61
CA PRO A 14 -1.41 -0.31 5.74
C PRO A 14 -0.31 -1.29 6.19
N ASP A 15 -0.13 -1.35 7.50
CA ASP A 15 0.74 -2.30 8.17
C ASP A 15 -0.12 -3.35 8.88
N VAL A 16 -0.04 -4.59 8.40
CA VAL A 16 -0.87 -5.70 8.91
C VAL A 16 -0.09 -6.65 9.81
N PHE A 17 1.18 -6.34 10.13
CA PHE A 17 2.04 -7.21 10.92
C PHE A 17 1.41 -7.62 12.25
N GLU A 18 0.72 -6.69 12.92
CA GLU A 18 0.10 -6.99 14.22
C GLU A 18 -1.07 -7.97 14.15
N LEU A 19 -1.69 -8.11 12.98
CA LEU A 19 -2.81 -9.00 12.72
C LEU A 19 -2.35 -10.43 12.36
N CYS A 20 -1.06 -10.63 12.11
CA CYS A 20 -0.48 -11.93 11.75
C CYS A 20 -0.33 -12.88 12.94
N THR A 21 -0.19 -14.18 12.67
CA THR A 21 0.14 -15.19 13.69
C THR A 21 1.55 -14.97 14.24
N PRO A 22 1.84 -15.37 15.50
CA PRO A 22 3.18 -15.20 16.09
C PRO A 22 4.31 -15.82 15.25
N GLU A 23 4.08 -17.01 14.71
CA GLU A 23 5.01 -17.70 13.80
C GLU A 23 5.33 -16.87 12.54
N LEU A 24 4.29 -16.29 11.94
CA LEU A 24 4.47 -15.43 10.77
C LEU A 24 5.18 -14.12 11.14
N LYS A 25 4.91 -13.55 12.33
CA LYS A 25 5.59 -12.34 12.81
C LYS A 25 7.11 -12.56 12.92
N GLU A 26 7.55 -13.71 13.44
CA GLU A 26 8.98 -14.04 13.52
C GLU A 26 9.62 -14.14 12.13
N ARG A 27 8.91 -14.73 11.17
CA ARG A 27 9.38 -14.87 9.79
C ARG A 27 9.44 -13.54 9.04
N LEU A 28 8.52 -12.62 9.31
CA LEU A 28 8.47 -11.28 8.69
C LEU A 28 9.50 -10.29 9.29
N ALA A 29 9.85 -10.45 10.57
CA ALA A 29 10.73 -9.54 11.31
C ALA A 29 12.05 -9.15 10.60
N PRO A 30 12.85 -10.08 10.03
CA PRO A 30 14.12 -9.73 9.41
C PRO A 30 13.94 -8.85 8.16
N ASN A 31 13.02 -9.24 7.28
CA ASN A 31 12.74 -8.48 6.06
C ASN A 31 12.11 -7.13 6.40
N ARG A 32 11.24 -7.07 7.40
CA ARG A 32 10.63 -5.84 7.88
C ARG A 32 11.67 -4.82 8.36
N ALA A 33 12.70 -5.27 9.09
CA ALA A 33 13.82 -4.42 9.49
C ALA A 33 14.61 -3.91 8.27
N ALA A 34 14.91 -4.80 7.31
CA ALA A 34 15.61 -4.43 6.08
C ALA A 34 14.83 -3.41 5.22
N PHE A 35 13.52 -3.57 5.08
CA PHE A 35 12.64 -2.62 4.38
C PHE A 35 12.65 -1.25 5.05
N LYS A 36 12.59 -1.21 6.37
CA LYS A 36 12.63 0.05 7.11
C LYS A 36 13.96 0.80 6.91
N GLU A 37 15.08 0.10 6.99
CA GLU A 37 16.38 0.72 6.71
C GLU A 37 16.49 1.24 5.28
N TYR A 38 15.87 0.55 4.32
CA TYR A 38 15.82 0.97 2.93
C TYR A 38 15.01 2.27 2.76
N GLU A 39 13.82 2.34 3.37
CA GLU A 39 12.99 3.55 3.35
C GLU A 39 13.69 4.72 4.04
N ASP A 40 14.29 4.51 5.22
CA ASP A 40 15.02 5.54 5.94
C ASP A 40 16.18 6.11 5.10
N LYS A 41 16.92 5.23 4.38
CA LYS A 41 17.97 5.65 3.44
C LYS A 41 17.40 6.41 2.24
N ALA A 42 16.29 5.95 1.66
CA ALA A 42 15.65 6.61 0.54
C ALA A 42 15.15 8.02 0.89
N VAL A 43 14.58 8.18 2.10
CA VAL A 43 14.15 9.48 2.62
C VAL A 43 15.35 10.40 2.83
N GLU A 44 16.45 9.90 3.41
CA GLU A 44 17.65 10.71 3.62
C GLU A 44 18.32 11.11 2.29
N ILE A 45 18.37 10.21 1.29
CA ILE A 45 18.82 10.53 -0.07
C ILE A 45 17.93 11.62 -0.68
N LEU A 46 16.60 11.50 -0.57
CA LEU A 46 15.67 12.51 -1.10
C LEU A 46 15.86 13.87 -0.41
N ARG A 47 16.13 13.85 0.90
CA ARG A 47 16.40 15.07 1.69
C ARG A 47 17.71 15.73 1.26
N GLN A 48 18.71 14.94 0.90
CA GLN A 48 20.00 15.41 0.40
C GLN A 48 19.92 15.83 -1.09
N SER A 49 19.15 15.13 -1.92
CA SER A 49 19.00 15.40 -3.36
C SER A 49 18.11 16.60 -3.67
N GLN A 50 17.41 17.18 -2.69
CA GLN A 50 16.84 18.53 -2.83
C GLN A 50 17.92 19.61 -3.07
N LEU A 51 19.21 19.25 -2.99
CA LEU A 51 20.35 20.11 -3.29
C LEU A 51 20.99 19.87 -4.67
N ASP A 52 20.69 18.77 -5.39
CA ASP A 52 21.30 18.48 -6.70
C ASP A 52 20.29 17.82 -7.66
N GLU A 53 20.14 18.39 -8.86
CA GLU A 53 19.28 17.90 -9.97
C GLU A 53 19.85 16.63 -10.64
N GLY A 54 20.19 15.61 -9.85
CA GLY A 54 20.70 14.32 -10.29
C GLY A 54 19.57 13.35 -10.67
N LYS A 55 19.65 12.81 -11.89
CA LYS A 55 18.73 11.81 -12.46
C LYS A 55 18.54 10.61 -11.50
N PRO A 56 17.30 10.13 -11.25
CA PRO A 56 17.07 9.06 -10.29
C PRO A 56 17.71 7.76 -10.81
N GLU A 57 18.62 7.19 -10.01
CA GLU A 57 19.15 5.86 -10.24
C GLU A 57 18.01 4.84 -10.25
N SER A 58 18.13 3.81 -11.10
CA SER A 58 17.12 2.75 -11.19
C SER A 58 17.03 2.03 -9.85
N ILE A 59 15.97 2.30 -9.09
CA ILE A 59 15.64 1.60 -7.86
C ILE A 59 15.43 0.12 -8.20
N LYS A 60 16.37 -0.74 -7.79
CA LYS A 60 16.18 -2.18 -7.83
C LYS A 60 15.24 -2.56 -6.69
N TYR A 61 14.04 -3.00 -7.03
CA TYR A 61 13.07 -3.48 -6.06
C TYR A 61 13.61 -4.75 -5.38
N ALA A 62 13.58 -4.76 -4.05
CA ALA A 62 13.83 -5.97 -3.28
C ALA A 62 12.73 -7.02 -3.56
N PRO A 63 13.05 -8.32 -3.47
CA PRO A 63 12.04 -9.36 -3.57
C PRO A 63 10.97 -9.17 -2.47
N PHE A 64 9.70 -9.27 -2.85
CA PHE A 64 8.54 -9.07 -1.98
C PHE A 64 7.91 -10.38 -1.49
N ASN A 65 8.31 -11.52 -2.05
CA ASN A 65 7.84 -12.85 -1.67
C ASN A 65 8.88 -13.57 -0.82
N PHE A 66 8.46 -14.62 -0.12
CA PHE A 66 9.36 -15.63 0.42
C PHE A 66 9.86 -16.57 -0.69
N ASP A 67 11.07 -17.10 -0.53
CA ASP A 67 11.70 -17.99 -1.53
C ASP A 67 10.92 -19.31 -1.71
N ASP A 68 10.29 -19.78 -0.64
CA ASP A 68 9.49 -21.01 -0.57
C ASP A 68 7.99 -20.81 -0.83
N ASP A 69 7.52 -19.56 -0.92
CA ASP A 69 6.08 -19.25 -1.13
C ASP A 69 5.91 -18.10 -2.16
N PRO A 70 5.90 -18.41 -3.47
CA PRO A 70 5.74 -17.41 -4.51
C PRO A 70 4.36 -16.71 -4.47
N GLY A 71 4.34 -15.38 -4.49
CA GLY A 71 3.13 -14.56 -4.40
C GLY A 71 2.77 -14.13 -2.98
N SER A 72 3.53 -14.59 -1.98
CA SER A 72 3.43 -14.15 -0.59
C SER A 72 3.93 -12.72 -0.39
N ASN A 73 3.63 -12.13 0.77
CA ASN A 73 4.26 -10.89 1.21
C ASN A 73 5.25 -11.20 2.34
N ASN A 74 6.49 -10.75 2.20
CA ASN A 74 7.58 -11.09 3.11
C ASN A 74 7.90 -10.02 4.18
N SER A 75 7.16 -8.90 4.24
CA SER A 75 7.41 -7.79 5.18
C SER A 75 6.19 -7.38 6.03
N GLY A 76 4.98 -7.70 5.57
CA GLY A 76 3.71 -7.28 6.15
C GLY A 76 3.30 -5.85 5.79
N PHE A 77 4.07 -5.16 4.96
CA PHE A 77 3.72 -3.84 4.43
C PHE A 77 3.00 -3.97 3.09
N TYR A 78 1.95 -3.17 2.92
CA TYR A 78 1.19 -3.07 1.68
C TYR A 78 1.09 -1.61 1.26
N GLU A 79 0.85 -1.41 -0.04
CA GLU A 79 0.52 -0.11 -0.61
C GLU A 79 -0.85 -0.21 -1.29
N LEU A 80 -1.71 0.76 -1.02
CA LEU A 80 -3.03 0.84 -1.62
C LEU A 80 -2.92 1.26 -3.09
N GLN A 81 -3.04 0.29 -3.99
CA GLN A 81 -2.99 0.54 -5.44
C GLN A 81 -4.32 0.99 -6.04
N GLY A 82 -5.44 0.68 -5.39
CA GLY A 82 -6.76 1.06 -5.86
C GLY A 82 -7.88 0.71 -4.90
N MET A 83 -9.05 1.30 -5.15
CA MET A 83 -10.26 1.10 -4.37
C MET A 83 -11.48 1.04 -5.29
N VAL A 84 -12.41 0.17 -4.94
CA VAL A 84 -13.75 0.15 -5.55
C VAL A 84 -14.71 0.71 -4.51
N THR A 85 -15.39 1.79 -4.87
CA THR A 85 -16.37 2.44 -4.01
C THR A 85 -17.75 2.32 -4.62
N TYR A 86 -18.74 2.03 -3.79
CA TYR A 86 -20.13 1.93 -4.20
C TYR A 86 -20.92 3.06 -3.52
N LYS A 87 -21.55 3.90 -4.33
CA LYS A 87 -22.40 5.00 -3.85
C LYS A 87 -23.84 4.72 -4.23
N SER A 88 -24.69 4.48 -3.24
CA SER A 88 -26.13 4.38 -3.42
C SER A 88 -26.90 5.17 -2.37
N VAL A 89 -28.06 5.68 -2.79
CA VAL A 89 -29.07 6.22 -1.88
C VAL A 89 -30.20 5.20 -1.68
N GLN A 90 -30.33 4.24 -2.61
CA GLN A 90 -31.31 3.16 -2.59
C GLN A 90 -30.60 1.81 -2.66
N VAL A 91 -31.21 0.75 -2.11
CA VAL A 91 -30.61 -0.59 -2.07
C VAL A 91 -30.42 -1.20 -3.46
N ILE A 92 -31.26 -0.81 -4.43
CA ILE A 92 -31.40 -1.46 -5.74
C ILE A 92 -30.65 -0.70 -6.85
N ARG A 93 -30.27 0.56 -6.61
CA ARG A 93 -29.62 1.44 -7.60
C ARG A 93 -28.45 2.15 -6.96
N GLY A 94 -27.26 1.92 -7.50
CA GLY A 94 -26.04 2.61 -7.10
C GLY A 94 -25.04 2.68 -8.23
N ILE A 95 -24.06 3.53 -8.02
CA ILE A 95 -22.98 3.80 -8.97
C ILE A 95 -21.69 3.25 -8.37
N MET A 96 -20.94 2.51 -9.17
CA MET A 96 -19.62 2.02 -8.82
C MET A 96 -18.55 2.97 -9.37
N LEU A 97 -17.62 3.36 -8.51
CA LEU A 97 -16.48 4.19 -8.82
C LEU A 97 -15.21 3.41 -8.51
N VAL A 98 -14.35 3.24 -9.52
CA VAL A 98 -13.05 2.59 -9.38
C VAL A 98 -11.98 3.67 -9.36
N GLY A 99 -11.20 3.73 -8.28
CA GLY A 99 -10.03 4.58 -8.14
C GLY A 99 -8.76 3.74 -8.13
N PHE A 100 -7.67 4.25 -8.70
CA PHE A 100 -6.37 3.56 -8.75
C PHE A 100 -5.23 4.58 -8.77
N VAL A 101 -4.04 4.13 -8.37
CA VAL A 101 -2.83 4.95 -8.30
C VAL A 101 -1.91 4.61 -9.47
N ILE A 102 -1.48 5.63 -10.22
CA ILE A 102 -0.35 5.54 -11.15
C ILE A 102 0.68 6.57 -10.74
N SER A 103 1.90 6.14 -10.45
CA SER A 103 3.04 7.03 -10.17
C SER A 103 2.69 8.09 -9.11
N MET A 104 2.18 7.65 -7.96
CA MET A 104 1.72 8.49 -6.83
C MET A 104 0.55 9.45 -7.16
N LYS A 105 -0.11 9.29 -8.31
CA LYS A 105 -1.27 10.09 -8.71
C LYS A 105 -2.54 9.23 -8.77
N TRP A 106 -3.59 9.70 -8.10
CA TRP A 106 -4.90 9.06 -8.13
C TRP A 106 -5.65 9.38 -9.42
N SER A 107 -6.19 8.32 -10.04
CA SER A 107 -7.08 8.37 -11.18
C SER A 107 -8.37 7.59 -10.86
N SER A 108 -9.49 7.92 -11.49
CA SER A 108 -10.75 7.20 -11.26
C SER A 108 -11.66 7.19 -12.48
N PHE A 109 -12.49 6.15 -12.60
CA PHE A 109 -13.55 6.04 -13.60
C PHE A 109 -14.82 5.41 -13.02
N TYR A 110 -15.95 5.63 -13.72
CA TYR A 110 -17.21 4.98 -13.41
C TYR A 110 -17.26 3.60 -14.06
N ALA A 111 -17.58 2.57 -13.29
CA ALA A 111 -17.86 1.24 -13.81
C ALA A 111 -19.36 1.13 -14.12
N HIS A 112 -19.68 0.74 -15.36
CA HIS A 112 -21.04 0.51 -15.85
C HIS A 112 -21.46 -0.95 -15.69
#